data_AF-A0A2N9I147-F1
#
_entry.id   AF-A0A2N9I147-F1
#
_cell.length_a   1.000
_cell.length_b   1.000
_cell.length_c   1.000
_cell.angle_alpha   90.00
_cell.angle_beta   90.00
_cell.angle_gamma   90.00
#
_symmetry.space_group_name_H-M   'P 1'
#
loop_
_entity.id
_entity.type
_entity.pdbx_description
1 polymer ?
#
loop_
_entity_poly.entity_id
_entity_poly.type
_entity_poly.pdbx_seq_one_letter_code
_entity_poly.pdbx_strand_id
1 'polypeptide(L)'
;MEHPHISGSNIWSKLWKLNLHERSKMFIWRLGSGVLPTNLNFFLRVGHGNPKCPLCLTEDESIEHLFFKCNFARAMWFGLSWALRPDLINVASCSDIVELVVNPPMRPGENSCKSLKQRLSIHFALTLEHIWTCRNKAVFKGQVESLSLSLKSLELRMAEHLSQLNGIDNNAVPDNLFWMAPPADVTKLNTDVAMRGNRVYHCCNSQRRVWRCGESLG
;
A
#
# COMPACT_ATOMS: atom_id res chain seq x y z
N MET A 1 40.27 2.31 -12.32
CA MET A 1 39.13 2.72 -11.47
C MET A 1 37.90 2.07 -12.06
N GLU A 2 37.55 0.91 -11.52
CA GLU A 2 36.41 0.12 -12.00
C GLU A 2 35.15 0.62 -11.29
N HIS A 3 34.17 1.07 -12.07
CA HIS A 3 32.83 1.33 -11.55
C HIS A 3 32.19 -0.01 -11.19
N PRO A 4 31.61 -0.19 -9.98
CA PRO A 4 30.87 -1.40 -9.70
C PRO A 4 29.65 -1.43 -10.62
N HIS A 5 29.58 -2.45 -11.47
CA HIS A 5 28.35 -2.82 -12.16
C HIS A 5 27.28 -3.11 -11.12
N ILE A 6 26.45 -2.11 -10.81
CA ILE A 6 25.17 -2.31 -10.14
C ILE A 6 24.38 -3.19 -11.09
N SER A 7 24.26 -4.48 -10.76
CA SER A 7 23.30 -5.40 -11.37
C SER A 7 21.88 -4.94 -11.01
N GLY A 8 21.47 -3.81 -11.56
CA GLY A 8 20.13 -3.25 -11.51
C GLY A 8 19.20 -4.02 -12.44
N SER A 9 19.18 -5.35 -12.34
CA SER A 9 18.14 -6.18 -12.96
C SER A 9 16.82 -6.00 -12.19
N ASN A 10 16.31 -4.77 -12.37
CA ASN A 10 15.01 -4.18 -12.15
C ASN A 10 14.23 -4.61 -10.89
N ILE A 11 14.67 -4.14 -9.72
CA ILE A 11 13.90 -4.18 -8.46
C ILE A 11 12.47 -3.64 -8.66
N TRP A 12 12.30 -2.64 -9.53
CA TRP A 12 10.99 -2.11 -9.89
C TRP A 12 10.16 -3.13 -10.65
N SER A 13 10.73 -3.85 -11.63
CA SER A 13 10.01 -4.95 -12.28
C SER A 13 9.56 -6.01 -11.28
N LYS A 14 10.35 -6.30 -10.24
CA LYS A 14 9.93 -7.23 -9.19
C LYS A 14 8.78 -6.66 -8.36
N LEU A 15 8.85 -5.39 -7.97
CA LEU A 15 7.75 -4.68 -7.28
C LEU A 15 6.45 -4.75 -8.09
N TRP A 16 6.50 -4.49 -9.39
CA TRP A 16 5.33 -4.51 -10.27
C TRP A 16 4.73 -5.90 -10.46
N LYS A 17 5.54 -6.96 -10.34
CA LYS A 17 5.11 -8.37 -10.39
C LYS A 17 4.50 -8.88 -9.09
N LEU A 18 4.63 -8.16 -7.97
CA LEU A 18 4.01 -8.58 -6.71
C LEU A 18 2.49 -8.54 -6.83
N ASN A 19 1.81 -9.49 -6.18
CA ASN A 19 0.36 -9.47 -6.07
C ASN A 19 -0.09 -8.51 -4.95
N LEU A 20 0.00 -7.22 -5.26
CA LEU A 20 -0.37 -6.09 -4.43
C LEU A 20 -1.34 -5.20 -5.19
N HIS A 21 -2.19 -4.47 -4.48
CA HIS A 21 -2.97 -3.40 -5.10
C HIS A 21 -2.04 -2.37 -5.76
N GLU A 22 -2.41 -1.90 -6.96
CA GLU A 22 -1.62 -0.91 -7.72
C GLU A 22 -1.37 0.37 -6.92
N ARG A 23 -2.34 0.78 -6.09
CA ARG A 23 -2.17 1.89 -5.14
C ARG A 23 -0.99 1.66 -4.19
N SER A 24 -0.88 0.46 -3.62
CA SER A 24 0.21 0.11 -2.71
C SER A 24 1.54 0.05 -3.45
N LYS A 25 1.59 -0.50 -4.67
CA LYS A 25 2.81 -0.48 -5.51
C LYS A 25 3.28 0.94 -5.82
N MET A 26 2.36 1.84 -6.20
CA MET A 26 2.65 3.26 -6.42
C MET A 26 3.17 3.95 -5.16
N PHE A 27 2.60 3.64 -3.99
CA PHE A 27 3.10 4.15 -2.72
C PHE A 27 4.53 3.68 -2.44
N ILE A 28 4.81 2.39 -2.58
CA ILE A 28 6.17 1.83 -2.39
C ILE A 28 7.15 2.42 -3.41
N TRP A 29 6.74 2.66 -4.64
CA TRP A 29 7.58 3.34 -5.63
C TRP A 29 7.93 4.78 -5.22
N ARG A 30 6.96 5.56 -4.72
CA ARG A 30 7.21 6.92 -4.22
C ARG A 30 8.13 6.93 -3.00
N LEU A 31 7.92 5.98 -2.10
CA LEU A 31 8.76 5.76 -0.93
C LEU A 31 10.19 5.43 -1.34
N GLY A 32 10.35 4.44 -2.22
CA GLY A 32 11.64 3.97 -2.72
C GLY A 32 12.41 5.01 -3.54
N SER A 33 11.69 5.91 -4.21
CA SER A 33 12.27 7.03 -4.97
C SER A 33 12.61 8.24 -4.08
N GLY A 34 12.30 8.18 -2.78
CA GLY A 34 12.58 9.28 -1.85
C GLY A 34 11.74 10.54 -2.07
N VAL A 35 10.63 10.45 -2.82
CA VAL A 35 9.82 11.62 -3.21
C VAL A 35 8.65 11.89 -2.25
N LEU A 36 8.55 11.15 -1.14
CA LEU A 36 7.50 11.41 -0.15
C LEU A 36 7.70 12.79 0.51
N PRO A 37 6.61 13.56 0.70
CA PRO A 37 6.66 14.89 1.32
C PRO A 37 6.74 14.77 2.85
N THR A 38 7.86 14.27 3.36
CA THR A 38 8.15 14.30 4.80
C THR A 38 8.39 15.74 5.26
N ASN A 39 8.18 16.03 6.55
CA ASN A 39 8.35 17.37 7.11
C ASN A 39 9.80 17.85 6.98
N LEU A 40 10.79 16.96 7.15
CA LEU A 40 12.19 17.34 6.92
C LEU A 40 12.43 17.70 5.44
N ASN A 41 11.94 16.89 4.51
CA ASN A 41 12.07 17.19 3.07
C ASN A 41 11.36 18.50 2.69
N PHE A 42 10.19 18.77 3.27
CA PHE A 42 9.47 20.01 3.08
C PHE A 42 10.26 21.21 3.65
N PHE A 43 10.71 21.11 4.89
CA PHE A 43 11.49 22.16 5.56
C PHE A 43 12.76 22.51 4.78
N LEU A 44 13.52 21.50 4.32
CA LEU A 44 14.75 21.72 3.54
C LEU A 44 14.49 22.38 2.18
N ARG A 45 13.32 22.17 1.56
CA ARG A 45 12.98 22.75 0.26
C ARG A 45 12.39 24.15 0.35
N VAL A 46 11.57 24.40 1.38
CA VAL A 46 10.77 25.63 1.48
C VAL A 46 11.30 26.59 2.56
N GLY A 47 12.23 26.15 3.40
CA GLY A 47 12.90 26.97 4.42
C GLY A 47 12.02 27.37 5.62
N HIS A 48 10.80 26.81 5.73
CA HIS A 48 9.88 27.08 6.83
C HIS A 48 9.07 25.83 7.20
N GLY A 49 8.44 25.86 8.38
CA GLY A 49 7.68 24.75 8.95
C GLY A 49 8.42 24.03 10.08
N ASN A 50 7.76 23.05 10.69
CA ASN A 50 8.34 22.23 11.74
C ASN A 50 8.85 20.90 11.15
N PRO A 51 10.17 20.61 11.17
CA PRO A 51 10.70 19.37 10.62
C PRO A 51 10.37 18.13 11.47
N LYS A 52 9.82 18.29 12.69
CA LYS A 52 9.56 17.19 13.61
C LYS A 52 8.59 16.16 13.06
N CYS A 53 8.85 14.90 13.41
CA CYS A 53 7.99 13.76 13.14
C CYS A 53 6.66 13.93 13.87
N PRO A 54 5.52 13.93 13.15
CA PRO A 54 4.20 14.19 13.74
C PRO A 54 3.70 13.02 14.61
N LEU A 55 4.34 11.84 14.53
CA LEU A 55 3.96 10.66 15.30
C LEU A 55 4.64 10.57 16.67
N CYS A 56 5.92 10.93 16.77
CA CYS A 56 6.67 10.86 18.04
C CYS A 56 7.02 12.23 18.62
N LEU A 57 7.06 13.28 17.81
CA LEU A 57 7.42 14.66 18.18
C LEU A 57 8.85 14.84 18.76
N THR A 58 9.70 13.81 18.72
CA THR A 58 11.06 13.87 19.29
C THR A 58 12.13 14.22 18.25
N GLU A 59 12.12 13.53 17.11
CA GLU A 59 13.14 13.63 16.06
C GLU A 59 12.56 14.26 14.79
N ASP A 60 13.46 14.66 13.88
CA ASP A 60 13.06 15.21 12.58
C ASP A 60 12.54 14.10 11.64
N GLU A 61 11.54 14.43 10.84
CA GLU A 61 10.81 13.49 9.98
C GLU A 61 11.58 13.17 8.69
N SER A 62 12.66 12.42 8.78
CA SER A 62 13.24 11.75 7.61
C SER A 62 12.43 10.49 7.25
N ILE A 63 12.62 9.97 6.03
CA ILE A 63 12.02 8.68 5.62
C ILE A 63 12.50 7.55 6.55
N GLU A 64 13.80 7.48 6.81
CA GLU A 64 14.38 6.48 7.71
C GLU A 64 13.79 6.57 9.12
N HIS A 65 13.66 7.79 9.66
CA HIS A 65 13.06 8.01 10.96
C HIS A 65 11.60 7.57 10.97
N LEU A 66 10.79 8.09 10.04
CA LEU A 66 9.35 7.85 10.01
C LEU A 66 9.02 6.35 9.95
N PHE A 67 9.72 5.58 9.12
CA PHE A 67 9.39 4.18 8.89
C PHE A 67 10.13 3.19 9.79
N PHE A 68 11.31 3.51 10.32
CA PHE A 68 12.14 2.51 11.03
C PHE A 68 12.60 2.94 12.43
N LYS A 69 12.88 4.24 12.67
CA LYS A 69 13.42 4.70 13.97
C LYS A 69 12.36 5.33 14.90
N CYS A 70 11.23 5.77 14.35
CA CYS A 70 10.16 6.40 15.12
C CYS A 70 9.59 5.40 16.14
N ASN A 71 9.44 5.82 17.40
CA ASN A 71 8.91 4.94 18.47
C ASN A 71 7.53 4.36 18.13
N PHE A 72 6.66 5.14 17.49
CA PHE A 72 5.37 4.66 17.00
C PHE A 72 5.55 3.58 15.92
N ALA A 73 6.41 3.83 14.92
CA ALA A 73 6.68 2.86 13.86
C ALA A 73 7.31 1.57 14.40
N ARG A 74 8.27 1.67 15.32
CA ARG A 74 8.90 0.52 16.00
C ARG A 74 7.85 -0.33 16.72
N ALA A 75 6.92 0.32 17.43
CA ALA A 75 5.82 -0.36 18.10
C ALA A 75 4.85 -1.02 17.10
N MET A 76 4.59 -0.39 15.95
CA MET A 76 3.79 -0.98 14.87
C MET A 76 4.45 -2.23 14.28
N TRP A 77 5.75 -2.18 13.97
CA TRP A 77 6.48 -3.36 13.46
C TRP A 77 6.49 -4.52 14.44
N PHE A 78 6.72 -4.22 15.73
CA PHE A 78 6.79 -5.22 16.79
C PHE A 78 5.41 -5.78 17.19
N GLY A 79 4.37 -4.95 17.17
CA GLY A 79 3.02 -5.32 17.60
C GLY A 79 2.26 -6.22 16.63
N LEU A 80 2.80 -6.49 15.44
CA LEU A 80 2.24 -7.42 14.46
C LEU A 80 2.74 -8.85 14.71
N SER A 81 2.03 -9.84 14.17
CA SER A 81 2.30 -11.29 14.36
C SER A 81 3.74 -11.77 14.12
N TRP A 82 4.55 -11.06 13.34
CA TRP A 82 5.95 -11.39 13.08
C TRP A 82 6.98 -10.82 14.07
N ALA A 83 6.58 -9.89 14.94
CA ALA A 83 7.40 -9.18 15.92
C ALA A 83 8.71 -8.60 15.34
N LEU A 84 8.63 -7.96 14.17
CA LEU A 84 9.80 -7.41 13.49
C LEU A 84 10.43 -6.29 14.32
N ARG A 85 11.75 -6.37 14.54
CA ARG A 85 12.53 -5.30 15.19
C ARG A 85 13.23 -4.51 14.09
N PRO A 86 12.72 -3.33 13.70
CA PRO A 86 13.30 -2.55 12.61
C PRO A 86 14.72 -2.04 12.95
N ASP A 87 15.07 -1.96 14.24
CA ASP A 87 16.41 -1.59 14.71
C ASP A 87 17.52 -2.56 14.22
N LEU A 88 17.15 -3.78 13.83
CA LEU A 88 18.08 -4.80 13.31
C LEU A 88 18.21 -4.75 11.78
N ILE A 89 17.45 -3.87 11.11
CA ILE A 89 17.44 -3.75 9.66
C ILE A 89 18.26 -2.54 9.28
N ASN A 90 19.33 -2.76 8.51
CA ASN A 90 20.13 -1.66 7.98
C ASN A 90 19.48 -1.11 6.70
N VAL A 91 18.90 0.08 6.78
CA VAL A 91 18.32 0.80 5.63
C VAL A 91 19.20 2.01 5.33
N ALA A 92 20.11 1.87 4.36
CA ALA A 92 21.05 2.94 4.00
C ALA A 92 20.42 3.93 2.99
N SER A 93 19.42 3.47 2.23
CA SER A 93 18.79 4.20 1.13
C SER A 93 17.30 3.90 1.03
N CYS A 94 16.55 4.77 0.33
CA CYS A 94 15.13 4.52 0.07
C CYS A 94 14.92 3.27 -0.81
N SER A 95 15.85 2.95 -1.70
CA SER A 95 15.80 1.72 -2.51
C SER A 95 15.88 0.45 -1.69
N ASP A 96 16.59 0.47 -0.55
CA ASP A 96 16.66 -0.69 0.35
C ASP A 96 15.28 -1.02 0.94
N ILE A 97 14.42 -0.02 1.12
CA ILE A 97 13.04 -0.22 1.58
C ILE A 97 12.24 -1.03 0.54
N VAL A 98 12.47 -0.78 -0.75
CA VAL A 98 11.84 -1.56 -1.83
C VAL A 98 12.37 -2.98 -1.81
N GLU A 99 13.67 -3.15 -1.53
CA GLU A 99 14.29 -4.48 -1.46
C GLU A 99 13.70 -5.29 -0.31
N LEU A 100 13.43 -4.68 0.84
CA LEU A 100 12.71 -5.31 1.96
C LEU A 100 11.27 -5.71 1.60
N VAL A 101 10.59 -4.95 0.75
CA VAL A 101 9.23 -5.32 0.30
C VAL A 101 9.27 -6.48 -0.69
N VAL A 102 10.23 -6.46 -1.63
CA VAL A 102 10.35 -7.48 -2.70
C VAL A 102 10.99 -8.77 -2.19
N ASN A 103 11.92 -8.65 -1.26
CA ASN A 103 12.70 -9.73 -0.67
C ASN A 103 12.66 -9.59 0.87
N PRO A 104 11.50 -9.85 1.49
CA PRO A 104 11.33 -9.66 2.92
C PRO A 104 12.22 -10.61 3.73
N PRO A 105 12.78 -10.15 4.87
CA PRO A 105 13.56 -11.00 5.78
C PRO A 105 12.72 -12.19 6.25
N MET A 106 13.29 -13.38 6.11
CA MET A 106 12.70 -14.66 6.54
C MET A 106 13.45 -15.18 7.76
N ARG A 107 12.78 -15.96 8.62
CA ARG A 107 13.47 -16.58 9.75
C ARG A 107 14.37 -17.71 9.24
N PRO A 108 15.59 -17.88 9.80
CA PRO A 108 16.44 -19.01 9.46
C PRO A 108 15.71 -20.34 9.70
N GLY A 109 15.63 -21.20 8.68
CA GLY A 109 14.93 -22.48 8.74
C GLY A 109 13.48 -22.47 8.22
N GLU A 110 12.92 -21.32 7.83
CA GLU A 110 11.64 -21.29 7.11
C GLU A 110 11.84 -21.70 5.64
N ASN A 111 11.11 -22.72 5.19
CA ASN A 111 11.07 -23.10 3.78
C ASN A 111 10.49 -21.93 2.97
N SER A 112 11.32 -21.31 2.13
CA SER A 112 10.90 -20.22 1.24
C SER A 112 10.01 -20.75 0.12
N CYS A 113 8.70 -20.86 0.40
CA CYS A 113 7.71 -21.06 -0.66
C CYS A 113 7.23 -19.70 -1.18
N LYS A 114 6.81 -19.66 -2.45
CA LYS A 114 6.36 -18.43 -3.11
C LYS A 114 5.20 -17.75 -2.35
N SER A 115 4.29 -18.53 -1.76
CA SER A 115 3.13 -17.99 -1.04
C SER A 115 3.52 -17.31 0.29
N LEU A 116 4.48 -17.87 1.04
CA LEU A 116 5.01 -17.23 2.25
C LEU A 116 5.71 -15.92 1.92
N LYS A 117 6.58 -15.92 0.89
CA LYS A 117 7.25 -14.69 0.43
C LYS A 117 6.24 -13.62 0.02
N GLN A 118 5.20 -13.99 -0.73
CA GLN A 118 4.13 -13.07 -1.13
C GLN A 118 3.39 -12.51 0.08
N ARG A 119 3.03 -13.35 1.05
CA ARG A 119 2.38 -12.91 2.31
C ARG A 119 3.25 -11.92 3.08
N LEU A 120 4.54 -12.20 3.24
CA LEU A 120 5.47 -11.30 3.91
C LEU A 120 5.64 -9.97 3.15
N SER A 121 5.66 -10.02 1.82
CA SER A 121 5.73 -8.82 0.96
C SER A 121 4.50 -7.92 1.16
N ILE A 122 3.30 -8.53 1.27
CA ILE A 122 2.05 -7.83 1.59
C ILE A 122 2.09 -7.21 2.98
N HIS A 123 2.55 -7.97 3.98
CA HIS A 123 2.68 -7.46 5.33
C HIS A 123 3.61 -6.24 5.37
N PHE A 124 4.80 -6.31 4.77
CA PHE A 124 5.73 -5.18 4.67
C PHE A 124 5.09 -3.96 3.99
N ALA A 125 4.50 -4.16 2.80
CA ALA A 125 3.93 -3.07 2.03
C ALA A 125 2.77 -2.37 2.77
N LEU A 126 1.88 -3.15 3.38
CA LEU A 126 0.73 -2.61 4.11
C LEU A 126 1.13 -1.92 5.42
N THR A 127 2.16 -2.41 6.13
CA THR A 127 2.69 -1.73 7.32
C THR A 127 3.26 -0.36 6.96
N LEU A 128 4.06 -0.27 5.89
CA LEU A 128 4.59 1.00 5.40
C LEU A 128 3.45 1.97 5.03
N GLU A 129 2.46 1.51 4.26
CA GLU A 129 1.32 2.35 3.88
C GLU A 129 0.50 2.80 5.10
N HIS A 130 0.37 1.94 6.11
CA HIS A 130 -0.36 2.25 7.34
C HIS A 130 0.37 3.30 8.18
N ILE A 131 1.69 3.17 8.39
CA ILE A 131 2.51 4.18 9.07
C ILE A 131 2.35 5.54 8.38
N TRP A 132 2.43 5.57 7.04
CA TRP A 132 2.21 6.79 6.26
C TRP A 132 0.79 7.36 6.43
N THR A 133 -0.22 6.50 6.52
CA THR A 133 -1.61 6.91 6.74
C THR A 133 -1.82 7.51 8.13
N CYS A 134 -1.28 6.88 9.19
CA CYS A 134 -1.31 7.43 10.54
C CYS A 134 -0.60 8.79 10.60
N ARG A 135 0.57 8.89 9.98
CA ARG A 135 1.31 10.15 9.82
C ARG A 135 0.43 11.22 9.17
N ASN A 136 -0.22 10.92 8.06
CA ASN A 136 -1.06 11.89 7.37
C ASN A 136 -2.28 12.30 8.20
N LYS A 137 -2.88 11.40 8.98
CA LYS A 137 -3.93 11.76 9.94
C LYS A 137 -3.40 12.72 11.00
N ALA A 138 -2.19 12.48 11.52
CA ALA A 138 -1.56 13.39 12.48
C ALA A 138 -1.32 14.79 11.87
N VAL A 139 -0.79 14.87 10.64
CA VAL A 139 -0.51 16.15 9.97
C VAL A 139 -1.78 16.92 9.60
N PHE A 140 -2.76 16.27 8.97
CA PHE A 140 -3.91 16.97 8.38
C PHE A 140 -5.13 17.04 9.29
N LYS A 141 -5.22 16.17 10.30
CA LYS A 141 -6.35 16.13 11.25
C LYS A 141 -5.93 16.42 12.69
N GLY A 142 -4.64 16.56 12.97
CA GLY A 142 -4.14 16.70 14.34
C GLY A 142 -4.40 15.48 15.23
N GLN A 143 -4.66 14.31 14.62
CA GLN A 143 -5.05 13.10 15.32
C GLN A 143 -3.96 12.04 15.22
N VAL A 144 -3.37 11.69 16.36
CA VAL A 144 -2.55 10.48 16.50
C VAL A 144 -3.46 9.36 17.00
N GLU A 145 -3.64 8.33 16.19
CA GLU A 145 -4.44 7.17 16.58
C GLU A 145 -3.75 6.36 17.68
N SER A 146 -4.55 5.73 18.54
CA SER A 146 -4.05 4.77 19.51
C SER A 146 -3.36 3.61 18.77
N LEU A 147 -2.19 3.21 19.26
CA LEU A 147 -1.42 2.09 18.72
C LEU A 147 -2.25 0.80 18.62
N SER A 148 -3.10 0.52 19.62
CA SER A 148 -3.95 -0.68 19.61
C SER A 148 -4.97 -0.68 18.49
N LEU A 149 -5.56 0.48 18.19
CA LEU A 149 -6.51 0.65 17.08
C LEU A 149 -5.80 0.57 15.72
N SER A 150 -4.62 1.18 15.61
CA SER A 150 -3.79 1.10 14.39
C SER A 150 -3.37 -0.33 14.09
N LEU A 151 -2.89 -1.08 15.10
CA LEU A 151 -2.54 -2.50 14.95
C LEU A 151 -3.75 -3.32 14.51
N LYS A 152 -4.89 -3.16 15.18
CA LYS A 152 -6.11 -3.92 14.83
C LYS A 152 -6.60 -3.60 13.42
N SER A 153 -6.59 -2.33 13.03
CA SER A 153 -6.95 -1.89 11.68
C SER A 153 -6.00 -2.46 10.62
N LEU A 154 -4.70 -2.51 10.90
CA LEU A 154 -3.72 -3.08 10.00
C LEU A 154 -3.87 -4.60 9.87
N GLU A 155 -4.07 -5.33 10.96
CA GLU A 155 -4.35 -6.77 10.94
C GLU A 155 -5.58 -7.11 10.09
N LEU A 156 -6.67 -6.34 10.24
CA LEU A 156 -7.88 -6.51 9.44
C LEU A 156 -7.59 -6.32 7.95
N ARG A 157 -6.89 -5.23 7.58
CA ARG A 157 -6.49 -4.99 6.18
C ARG A 157 -5.59 -6.09 5.61
N MET A 158 -4.68 -6.63 6.42
CA MET A 158 -3.83 -7.75 6.01
C MET A 158 -4.68 -9.01 5.78
N ALA A 159 -5.61 -9.32 6.69
CA ALA A 159 -6.49 -10.48 6.55
C ALA A 159 -7.40 -10.37 5.31
N GLU A 160 -7.96 -9.20 5.04
CA GLU A 160 -8.75 -8.92 3.82
C GLU A 160 -7.94 -9.11 2.54
N HIS A 161 -6.70 -8.60 2.50
CA HIS A 161 -5.85 -8.76 1.32
C HIS A 161 -5.44 -10.22 1.11
N LEU A 162 -5.22 -11.00 2.19
CA LEU A 162 -4.88 -12.42 2.09
C LEU A 162 -6.08 -13.29 1.68
N SER A 163 -7.29 -12.96 2.16
CA SER A 163 -8.49 -13.72 1.77
C SER A 163 -8.81 -13.58 0.29
N GLN A 164 -8.60 -12.39 -0.30
CA GLN A 164 -8.74 -12.17 -1.74
C GLN A 164 -7.76 -13.01 -2.57
N LEU A 165 -6.53 -13.22 -2.07
CA LEU A 165 -5.53 -14.04 -2.75
C LEU A 165 -5.85 -15.52 -2.72
N ASN A 166 -6.36 -16.01 -1.59
CA ASN A 166 -6.80 -17.40 -1.46
C ASN A 166 -8.12 -17.67 -2.22
N GLY A 167 -8.95 -16.64 -2.42
CA GLY A 167 -10.21 -16.73 -3.16
C GLY A 167 -10.07 -16.83 -4.68
N ILE A 168 -8.85 -16.66 -5.22
CA ILE A 168 -8.57 -16.79 -6.66
C ILE A 168 -8.47 -18.27 -7.09
N ASP A 169 -8.42 -19.23 -6.17
CA ASP A 169 -8.18 -20.64 -6.49
C ASP A 169 -9.41 -21.56 -6.45
N ASN A 170 -10.65 -21.05 -6.37
CA ASN A 170 -11.85 -21.93 -6.36
C ASN A 170 -13.16 -21.40 -6.95
N ASN A 171 -13.14 -20.36 -7.78
CA ASN A 171 -14.26 -20.12 -8.67
C ASN A 171 -13.70 -19.65 -10.01
N ALA A 172 -13.61 -20.57 -10.96
CA ALA A 172 -13.60 -20.20 -12.36
C ALA A 172 -14.82 -19.31 -12.59
N VAL A 173 -14.59 -18.00 -12.67
CA VAL A 173 -15.54 -17.12 -13.33
C VAL A 173 -15.66 -17.73 -14.74
N PRO A 174 -16.85 -18.15 -15.20
CA PRO A 174 -16.97 -18.62 -16.56
C PRO A 174 -16.38 -17.52 -17.45
N ASP A 175 -15.42 -17.86 -18.31
CA ASP A 175 -14.72 -16.96 -19.24
C ASP A 175 -15.66 -16.19 -20.21
N ASN A 176 -16.98 -16.37 -20.07
CA ASN A 176 -18.02 -15.86 -20.93
C ASN A 176 -19.07 -15.01 -20.17
N LEU A 177 -18.67 -14.18 -19.21
CA LEU A 177 -19.53 -13.08 -18.73
C LEU A 177 -19.51 -11.93 -19.73
N PHE A 178 -20.09 -12.19 -20.92
CA PHE A 178 -20.42 -11.14 -21.86
C PHE A 178 -21.49 -10.24 -21.23
N TRP A 179 -21.24 -8.94 -21.24
CA TRP A 179 -22.28 -7.98 -20.89
C TRP A 179 -23.45 -8.15 -21.85
N MET A 180 -24.63 -8.45 -21.32
CA MET A 180 -25.88 -8.42 -22.08
C MET A 180 -26.63 -7.13 -21.75
N ALA A 181 -27.19 -6.50 -22.78
CA ALA A 181 -28.09 -5.38 -22.58
C ALA A 181 -29.28 -5.83 -21.73
N PRO A 182 -29.67 -5.07 -20.69
CA PRO A 182 -30.89 -5.35 -19.95
C PRO A 182 -32.10 -5.37 -20.92
N PRO A 183 -33.11 -6.23 -20.66
CA PRO A 183 -34.38 -6.18 -21.36
C PRO A 183 -34.96 -4.76 -21.41
N ALA A 184 -35.78 -4.45 -22.43
CA ALA A 184 -36.25 -3.10 -22.70
C ALA A 184 -37.07 -2.46 -21.57
N ASP A 185 -37.60 -3.28 -20.66
CA ASP A 185 -38.37 -2.93 -19.47
C ASP A 185 -37.51 -2.80 -18.19
N VAL A 186 -36.21 -3.11 -18.26
CA VAL A 186 -35.29 -3.09 -17.10
C VAL A 186 -34.33 -1.91 -17.20
N THR A 187 -34.41 -0.98 -16.25
CA THR A 187 -33.42 0.09 -16.12
C THR A 187 -32.28 -0.35 -15.21
N LYS A 188 -31.07 -0.52 -15.78
CA LYS A 188 -29.86 -0.76 -15.00
C LYS A 188 -29.35 0.53 -14.39
N LEU A 189 -29.23 0.55 -13.06
CA LEU A 189 -28.63 1.65 -12.31
C LEU A 189 -27.27 1.17 -11.79
N ASN A 190 -26.19 1.76 -12.30
CA ASN A 190 -24.88 1.61 -11.69
C ASN A 190 -24.74 2.71 -10.63
N THR A 191 -24.44 2.34 -9.40
CA THR A 191 -24.25 3.28 -8.29
C THR A 191 -22.83 3.16 -7.76
N ASP A 192 -22.06 4.23 -7.90
CA ASP A 192 -20.80 4.37 -7.18
C ASP A 192 -21.11 4.97 -5.80
N VAL A 193 -20.60 4.34 -4.74
CA VAL A 193 -20.82 4.78 -3.36
C VAL A 193 -19.62 5.60 -2.90
N ALA A 194 -19.88 6.83 -2.47
CA ALA A 194 -18.90 7.67 -1.79
C ALA A 194 -19.36 7.96 -0.36
N MET A 195 -18.46 7.82 0.62
CA MET A 195 -18.75 8.07 2.03
C MET A 195 -18.04 9.35 2.49
N ARG A 196 -18.76 10.28 3.11
CA ARG A 196 -18.17 11.44 3.81
C ARG A 196 -18.84 11.64 5.16
N GLY A 197 -18.10 11.36 6.24
CA GLY A 197 -18.65 11.30 7.60
C GLY A 197 -19.63 10.14 7.76
N ASN A 198 -20.75 10.34 8.48
CA ASN A 198 -21.84 9.36 8.59
C ASN A 198 -22.85 9.42 7.43
N ARG A 199 -22.51 10.09 6.31
CA ARG A 199 -23.40 10.23 5.16
C ARG A 199 -22.86 9.41 3.98
N VAL A 200 -23.74 8.55 3.47
CA VAL A 200 -23.55 7.79 2.23
C VAL A 200 -24.07 8.66 1.08
N TYR A 201 -23.23 8.88 0.08
CA TYR A 201 -23.59 9.56 -1.15
C TYR A 201 -23.62 8.52 -2.27
N HIS A 202 -24.78 8.39 -2.90
CA HIS A 202 -24.94 7.58 -4.10
C HIS A 202 -24.85 8.51 -5.30
N CYS A 203 -23.83 8.35 -6.13
CA CYS A 203 -23.83 8.98 -7.44
C CYS A 203 -24.50 7.99 -8.41
N CYS A 204 -25.75 8.29 -8.78
CA CYS A 204 -26.49 7.45 -9.71
C CYS A 204 -26.32 8.01 -11.11
N ASN A 205 -25.66 7.26 -11.99
CA ASN A 205 -25.54 7.63 -13.40
C ASN A 205 -26.49 6.74 -14.21
N SER A 206 -27.62 7.28 -14.66
CA SER A 206 -28.50 6.55 -15.58
C SER A 206 -27.94 6.70 -16.99
N GLN A 207 -27.36 5.63 -17.52
CA GLN A 207 -26.99 5.59 -18.93
C GLN A 207 -28.14 4.99 -19.74
N ARG A 208 -28.97 5.83 -20.37
CA ARG A 208 -29.62 5.43 -21.63
C ARG A 208 -28.64 5.67 -22.77
N ARG A 209 -27.66 4.78 -22.94
CA ARG A 209 -26.84 4.76 -24.16
C ARG A 209 -27.44 3.76 -25.13
N VAL A 210 -28.00 4.25 -26.23
CA VAL A 210 -28.19 3.46 -27.44
C VAL A 210 -26.81 3.30 -28.07
N TRP A 211 -26.23 2.10 -27.96
CA TRP A 211 -25.01 1.74 -28.66
C TRP A 211 -25.41 1.00 -29.94
N ARG A 212 -25.02 1.53 -31.10
CA ARG A 212 -25.09 0.76 -32.36
C ARG A 212 -23.98 -0.31 -32.29
N CYS A 213 -24.37 -1.56 -32.49
CA CYS A 213 -23.42 -2.64 -32.75
C CYS A 213 -22.70 -2.32 -34.06
N GLY A 214 -21.37 -2.36 -34.08
CA GLY A 214 -20.62 -2.26 -35.32
C GLY A 214 -20.86 -3.51 -36.16
N GLU A 215 -21.42 -3.33 -37.35
CA GLU A 215 -21.47 -4.38 -38.36
C GLU A 215 -20.03 -4.73 -38.76
N SER A 216 -19.64 -5.97 -38.49
CA SER A 216 -18.50 -6.62 -39.13
C SER A 216 -18.87 -6.87 -40.59
N LEU A 217 -18.36 -6.03 -41.49
CA LEU A 217 -18.38 -6.27 -42.93
C LEU A 217 -17.40 -7.42 -43.24
N GLY A 218 -17.96 -8.55 -43.65
CA GLY A 218 -17.32 -9.51 -44.55
C GLY A 218 -17.83 -9.29 -45.97
#